data_AF-A0A143G8R5-F1
#
_entry.id   AF-A0A143G8R5-F1
#
_cell.length_a   1.000
_cell.length_b   1.000
_cell.length_c   1.000
_cell.angle_alpha   90.00
_cell.angle_beta   90.00
_cell.angle_gamma   90.00
#
_symmetry.space_group_name_H-M   'P 1'
#
loop_
_entity.id
_entity.type
_entity.pdbx_description
1 polymer ?
#
loop_
_entity_poly.entity_id
_entity_poly.type
_entity_poly.pdbx_seq_one_letter_code
_entity_poly.pdbx_strand_id
1 'polypeptide(L)'
;MDTESKKSKIRLIGIALFGESWMSQLARHISKISGIRVTRNTVACWDRDDRIPQWVYPRIKEITKIRHSEISQLHAELSKNN
;
A
#
# COMPACT_ATOMS: atom_id res chain seq x y z
N MET A 1 7.22 -6.16 -28.86
CA MET A 1 7.34 -7.30 -27.93
C MET A 1 7.06 -6.74 -26.55
N ASP A 2 5.79 -6.81 -26.14
CA ASP A 2 5.34 -6.25 -24.87
C ASP A 2 5.94 -7.05 -23.73
N THR A 3 7.08 -6.59 -23.21
CA THR A 3 7.54 -6.98 -21.88
C THR A 3 6.49 -6.53 -20.90
N GLU A 4 5.62 -7.44 -20.47
CA GLU A 4 4.81 -7.28 -19.28
C GLU A 4 5.78 -7.01 -18.12
N SER A 5 6.02 -5.72 -17.86
CA SER A 5 6.98 -5.26 -16.87
C SER A 5 6.57 -5.85 -15.53
N LYS A 6 7.37 -6.81 -15.04
CA LYS A 6 7.13 -7.52 -13.79
C LYS A 6 6.83 -6.49 -12.70
N LYS A 7 5.57 -6.42 -12.28
CA LYS A 7 5.14 -5.46 -11.26
C LYS A 7 5.91 -5.75 -9.97
N SER A 8 6.61 -4.74 -9.44
CA SER A 8 7.32 -4.83 -8.17
C SER A 8 6.37 -5.28 -7.05
N LYS A 9 6.93 -5.88 -5.99
CA LYS A 9 6.11 -6.35 -4.86
C LYS A 9 5.34 -5.20 -4.21
N ILE A 10 5.97 -4.02 -4.09
CA ILE A 10 5.33 -2.84 -3.50
C ILE A 10 4.19 -2.30 -4.36
N ARG A 11 4.29 -2.41 -5.69
CA ARG A 11 3.22 -2.00 -6.61
C ARG A 11 1.99 -2.88 -6.48
N LEU A 12 2.16 -4.20 -6.42
CA LEU A 12 1.04 -5.13 -6.23
C LEU A 12 0.31 -4.85 -4.91
N ILE A 13 1.07 -4.67 -3.83
CA ILE A 13 0.52 -4.35 -2.51
C ILE A 13 -0.18 -2.98 -2.54
N GLY A 14 0.47 -1.96 -3.09
CA GLY A 14 -0.06 -0.61 -3.15
C GLY A 14 -1.39 -0.54 -3.90
N ILE A 15 -1.45 -1.13 -5.11
CA ILE A 15 -2.66 -1.17 -5.93
C ILE A 15 -3.78 -1.88 -5.17
N ALA A 16 -3.50 -3.01 -4.52
CA ALA A 16 -4.52 -3.73 -3.75
C ALA A 16 -5.09 -2.90 -2.58
N LEU A 17 -4.26 -2.08 -1.93
CA LEU A 17 -4.69 -1.28 -0.77
C LEU A 17 -5.42 0.01 -1.16
N PHE A 18 -5.01 0.64 -2.26
CA PHE A 18 -5.29 2.05 -2.55
C PHE A 18 -5.62 2.37 -4.02
N GLY A 19 -5.63 1.38 -4.91
CA GLY A 19 -5.94 1.57 -6.33
C GLY A 19 -4.94 2.45 -7.07
N GLU A 20 -5.41 3.29 -7.99
CA GLU A 20 -4.57 4.08 -8.90
C GLU A 20 -3.67 5.09 -8.17
N SER A 21 -4.13 5.64 -7.05
CA SER A 21 -3.39 6.65 -6.27
C SER A 21 -2.45 6.05 -5.22
N TRP A 22 -2.12 4.77 -5.35
CA TRP A 22 -1.45 4.01 -4.30
C TRP A 22 -0.12 4.59 -3.83
N MET A 23 0.71 5.17 -4.71
CA MET A 23 2.02 5.69 -4.29
C MET A 23 1.87 6.82 -3.27
N SER A 24 0.95 7.75 -3.54
CA SER A 24 0.69 8.90 -2.67
C SER A 24 0.06 8.47 -1.36
N GLN A 25 -0.91 7.55 -1.41
CA GLN A 25 -1.57 7.05 -0.21
C GLN A 25 -0.61 6.21 0.65
N LEU A 26 0.14 5.28 0.04
CA LEU A 26 1.11 4.46 0.75
C LEU A 26 2.17 5.32 1.44
N ALA A 27 2.69 6.35 0.75
CA ALA A 27 3.63 7.31 1.34
C ALA A 27 3.04 8.04 2.57
N ARG A 28 1.79 8.51 2.46
CA ARG A 28 1.07 9.19 3.55
C ARG A 28 0.87 8.26 4.75
N HIS A 29 0.44 7.02 4.52
CA HIS A 29 0.21 6.06 5.58
C HIS A 29 1.51 5.62 6.27
N ILE A 30 2.57 5.32 5.50
CA ILE A 30 3.88 5.00 6.08
C ILE A 30 4.39 6.18 6.91
N SER A 31 4.27 7.41 6.40
CA SER A 31 4.68 8.61 7.15
C SER A 31 3.94 8.75 8.47
N LYS A 32 2.62 8.57 8.44
CA LYS A 32 1.76 8.67 9.62
C LYS A 32 2.11 7.62 10.69
N ILE A 33 2.34 6.37 10.28
CA ILE A 33 2.59 5.25 11.21
C ILE A 33 4.02 5.27 11.75
N SER A 34 5.01 5.62 10.90
CA SER A 34 6.42 5.56 11.29
C SER A 34 6.96 6.84 11.91
N GLY A 35 6.26 7.98 11.75
CA GLY A 35 6.78 9.31 12.08
C GLY A 35 7.89 9.81 11.14
N ILE A 36 8.34 8.98 10.18
CA ILE A 36 9.38 9.35 9.21
C ILE A 36 8.71 9.84 7.93
N ARG A 37 9.09 11.02 7.44
CA ARG A 37 8.56 11.58 6.20
C ARG A 37 8.92 10.69 5.00
N VAL A 38 7.90 10.13 4.36
CA VAL A 38 7.96 9.39 3.09
C VAL A 38 7.11 10.13 2.05
N THR A 39 7.65 10.31 0.84
CA THR A 39 6.96 11.00 -0.24
C THR A 39 6.54 10.04 -1.35
N ARG A 40 5.62 10.46 -2.23
CA ARG A 40 5.28 9.72 -3.45
C ARG A 40 6.53 9.38 -4.27
N ASN A 41 7.45 10.33 -4.41
CA ASN A 41 8.69 10.13 -5.16
C ASN A 41 9.59 9.07 -4.51
N THR A 42 9.65 9.03 -3.17
CA THR A 42 10.36 8.00 -2.43
C THR A 42 9.79 6.60 -2.72
N VAL A 43 8.46 6.46 -2.68
CA VAL A 43 7.78 5.20 -3.01
C VAL A 43 7.97 4.81 -4.48
N ALA A 44 7.96 5.79 -5.39
CA ALA A 44 8.22 5.57 -6.81
C ALA A 44 9.65 5.05 -7.07
N CYS A 45 10.64 5.49 -6.30
CA CYS A 45 11.99 4.92 -6.36
C CYS A 45 11.99 3.46 -5.88
N TRP A 46 11.34 3.15 -4.75
CA TRP A 46 11.25 1.76 -4.27
C TRP A 46 10.60 0.80 -5.28
N ASP A 47 9.59 1.26 -5.98
CA ASP A 47 8.91 0.51 -7.05
C ASP A 47 9.79 0.31 -8.28
N ARG A 48 10.44 1.38 -8.73
CA ARG A 48 11.35 1.35 -9.89
C ARG A 48 12.54 0.42 -9.66
N ASP A 49 13.12 0.49 -8.46
CA ASP A 49 14.34 -0.25 -8.12
C ASP A 49 14.04 -1.64 -7.52
N ASP A 50 12.74 -2.00 -7.39
CA ASP A 50 12.22 -3.16 -6.65
C ASP A 50 12.90 -3.35 -5.28
N ARG A 51 13.21 -2.22 -4.61
CA ARG A 51 13.99 -2.18 -3.38
C ARG A 51 13.28 -1.37 -2.30
N ILE A 52 12.73 -2.09 -1.34
CA ILE A 52 12.01 -1.52 -0.19
C ILE A 52 12.95 -1.57 1.02
N PRO A 53 13.12 -0.47 1.78
CA PRO A 53 13.87 -0.50 3.03
C PRO A 53 13.27 -1.46 4.05
N GLN A 54 14.11 -2.21 4.78
CA GLN A 54 13.65 -3.26 5.70
C GLN A 54 12.67 -2.76 6.77
N TRP A 55 12.86 -1.54 7.27
CA TRP A 55 12.00 -0.92 8.27
C TRP A 55 10.58 -0.61 7.76
N VAL A 56 10.38 -0.56 6.44
CA VAL A 56 9.07 -0.26 5.82
C VAL A 56 8.17 -1.50 5.81
N TYR A 57 8.71 -2.71 5.73
CA TYR A 57 7.90 -3.94 5.68
C TYR A 57 6.95 -4.10 6.87
N PRO A 58 7.37 -3.90 8.13
CA PRO A 58 6.45 -3.90 9.27
C PRO A 58 5.31 -2.88 9.13
N ARG A 59 5.58 -1.71 8.55
CA ARG A 59 4.60 -0.64 8.35
C ARG A 59 3.59 -1.00 7.28
N ILE A 60 4.05 -1.58 6.17
CA ILE A 60 3.17 -2.14 5.14
C ILE A 60 2.27 -3.21 5.75
N LYS A 61 2.82 -4.11 6.57
CA LYS A 61 2.02 -5.14 7.27
C LYS A 61 0.95 -4.53 8.17
N GLU A 62 1.28 -3.49 8.91
CA GLU A 62 0.33 -2.76 9.74
C GLU A 62 -0.80 -2.12 8.92
N ILE A 63 -0.46 -1.46 7.81
CA ILE A 63 -1.44 -0.88 6.87
C ILE A 63 -2.37 -1.96 6.32
N THR A 64 -1.83 -3.12 5.91
CA THR A 64 -2.66 -4.22 5.38
C THR A 64 -3.66 -4.74 6.40
N LYS A 65 -3.28 -4.83 7.68
CA LYS A 65 -4.19 -5.23 8.75
C LYS A 65 -5.30 -4.21 8.97
N ILE A 66 -4.97 -2.92 8.98
CA ILE A 66 -5.94 -1.83 9.12
C ILE A 66 -6.96 -1.90 7.98
N ARG A 67 -6.49 -1.92 6.73
CA ARG A 67 -7.37 -1.97 5.54
C ARG A 67 -8.23 -3.23 5.50
N HIS A 68 -7.69 -4.37 5.90
CA HIS A 68 -8.47 -5.61 5.99
C HIS A 68 -9.59 -5.52 7.03
N SER A 69 -9.32 -4.92 8.20
CA SER A 69 -10.34 -4.69 9.22
C SER A 69 -11.44 -3.74 8.74
N GLU A 70 -11.08 -2.63 8.10
CA GLU A 70 -12.02 -1.66 7.54
C GLU A 70 -12.93 -2.31 6.48
N ILE A 71 -12.35 -3.08 5.55
CA ILE A 71 -13.11 -3.81 4.52
C ILE A 71 -14.03 -4.85 5.16
N SER A 72 -13.55 -5.58 6.18
CA SER A 72 -14.37 -6.58 6.88
C SER A 72 -15.56 -5.95 7.60
N GLN A 73 -15.36 -4.79 8.22
CA GLN A 73 -16.45 -4.01 8.84
C GLN A 73 -17.46 -3.55 7.79
N LEU A 74 -17.01 -3.00 6.66
CA LEU A 74 -17.88 -2.59 5.55
C LEU A 74 -18.71 -3.77 5.01
N HIS A 75 -18.10 -4.95 4.83
CA HIS A 75 -18.84 -6.15 4.42
C HIS A 75 -19.92 -6.54 5.43
N ALA A 76 -19.60 -6.51 6.73
CA ALA A 76 -20.56 -6.82 7.78
C ALA A 76 -21.71 -5.80 7.82
N GLU A 77 -21.43 -4.51 7.65
CA GLU A 77 -22.46 -3.46 7.58
C GLU A 77 -23.37 -3.63 6.37
N LEU A 78 -22.80 -3.88 5.19
CA LEU A 78 -23.56 -4.09 3.96
C LEU A 78 -24.43 -5.37 4.02
N SER A 79 -23.97 -6.40 4.74
CA SER A 79 -24.75 -7.64 4.92
C SER A 79 -25.97 -7.49 5.84
N LYS A 80 -26.04 -6.46 6.68
CA LYS A 80 -27.18 -6.20 7.60
C LYS A 80 -28.34 -5.49 6.93
N ASN A 81 -28.13 -4.92 5.74
CA ASN A 81 -29.14 -4.17 4.99
C ASN A 81 -29.77 -5.01 3.85
N ASN A 82 -29.48 -6.31 3.81
CA ASN A 82 -30.15 -7.33 2.97
C ASN A 82 -30.96 -8.26 3.86
#